data_AF-A0A485JGW4-F1
#
_entry.id   AF-A0A485JGW4-F1
#
_cell.length_a   1.000
_cell.length_b   1.000
_cell.length_c   1.000
_cell.angle_alpha   90.00
_cell.angle_beta   90.00
_cell.angle_gamma   90.00
#
_symmetry.space_group_name_H-M   'P 1'
#
loop_
_entity.id
_entity.type
_entity.pdbx_description
1 polymer ?
#
loop_
_entity_poly.entity_id
_entity_poly.type
_entity_poly.pdbx_seq_one_letter_code
_entity_poly.pdbx_strand_id
1 'polypeptide(L)'
;MAEVFTAAMSKGLNLWDTAAVYGMGSSETALGALVHQFPRENIILSTKFTPQIADKQSAQPVSDMLEASLGRLGVTNGAIVIHTQRLKSDPGGNLLS
;
A
#
# COMPACT_ATOMS: atom_id res chain seq x y z
N MET A 1 -2.37 9.40 12.18
CA MET A 1 -1.64 9.33 10.90
C MET A 1 -1.33 10.70 10.33
N ALA A 2 -2.30 11.61 10.19
CA ALA A 2 -2.09 12.94 9.58
C ALA A 2 -0.94 13.76 10.21
N GLU A 3 -0.85 13.83 11.54
CA GLU A 3 0.23 14.58 12.22
C GLU A 3 1.62 14.03 11.88
N VAL A 4 1.79 12.70 11.93
CA VAL A 4 3.04 12.02 11.56
C VAL A 4 3.35 12.25 10.08
N PHE A 5 2.34 12.20 9.22
CA PHE A 5 2.48 12.45 7.79
C PHE A 5 3.00 13.86 7.52
N THR A 6 2.33 14.88 8.05
CA THR A 6 2.74 16.28 7.87
C THR A 6 4.12 16.54 8.47
N ALA A 7 4.41 16.02 9.66
CA ALA A 7 5.72 16.16 10.28
C ALA A 7 6.83 15.55 9.41
N ALA A 8 6.64 14.32 8.91
CA ALA A 8 7.58 13.63 8.03
C ALA A 8 7.80 14.40 6.72
N MET A 9 6.72 14.83 6.06
CA MET A 9 6.78 15.63 4.84
C MET A 9 7.55 16.95 5.07
N SER A 10 7.34 17.64 6.20
CA SER A 10 8.07 18.86 6.56
C SER A 10 9.58 18.65 6.78
N LYS A 11 9.99 17.40 7.03
CA LYS A 11 11.39 17.01 7.21
C LYS A 11 12.01 16.38 5.96
N GLY A 12 11.29 16.38 4.84
CA GLY A 12 11.75 15.80 3.56
C GLY A 12 11.65 14.27 3.50
N LEU A 13 10.94 13.64 4.46
CA LEU A 13 10.65 12.21 4.41
C LEU A 13 9.42 11.97 3.52
N ASN A 14 9.68 11.68 2.25
CA ASN A 14 8.65 11.62 1.21
C ASN A 14 8.33 10.21 0.70
N LEU A 15 9.04 9.18 1.17
CA LEU A 15 8.73 7.78 0.86
C LEU A 15 7.76 7.22 1.89
N TRP A 16 6.59 6.79 1.42
CA TRP A 16 5.54 6.18 2.22
C TRP A 16 5.32 4.75 1.77
N ASP A 17 5.60 3.82 2.67
CA ASP A 17 5.45 2.38 2.46
C ASP A 17 4.19 1.85 3.15
N THR A 18 3.41 1.04 2.44
CA THR A 18 2.18 0.41 2.92
C THR A 18 2.05 -1.00 2.32
N ALA A 19 0.95 -1.71 2.58
CA ALA A 19 0.65 -2.99 1.97
C ALA A 19 -0.87 -3.24 1.95
N ALA A 20 -1.36 -3.99 0.97
CA ALA A 20 -2.76 -4.43 0.93
C ALA A 20 -3.15 -5.25 2.17
N VAL A 21 -2.20 -5.96 2.79
CA VAL A 21 -2.45 -6.77 4.00
C VAL A 21 -2.39 -5.97 5.31
N TYR A 22 -1.94 -4.71 5.29
CA TYR A 22 -1.93 -3.88 6.50
C TYR A 22 -3.36 -3.39 6.79
N GLY A 23 -3.98 -4.00 7.80
CA GLY A 23 -5.37 -3.76 8.14
C GLY A 23 -6.32 -4.06 6.97
N MET A 24 -5.98 -5.05 6.14
CA MET A 24 -6.74 -5.47 4.95
C MET A 24 -7.13 -4.30 4.03
N GLY A 25 -6.17 -3.41 3.74
CA GLY A 25 -6.31 -2.28 2.83
C GLY A 25 -6.63 -0.95 3.51
N SER A 26 -7.02 -0.95 4.79
CA SER A 26 -7.31 0.29 5.53
C SER A 26 -6.08 1.21 5.63
N SER A 27 -4.87 0.65 5.68
CA SER A 27 -3.61 1.42 5.64
C SER A 27 -3.44 2.17 4.31
N GLU A 28 -3.72 1.51 3.18
CA GLU A 28 -3.67 2.15 1.86
C GLU A 28 -4.72 3.25 1.72
N THR A 29 -5.94 3.02 2.19
CA THR A 29 -7.01 4.03 2.17
C THR A 29 -6.66 5.25 3.03
N ALA A 30 -6.12 5.03 4.23
CA ALA A 30 -5.72 6.11 5.13
C ALA A 30 -4.55 6.93 4.56
N LEU A 31 -3.57 6.27 3.94
CA LEU A 31 -2.48 6.96 3.22
C LEU A 31 -3.02 7.73 2.01
N GLY A 32 -3.91 7.12 1.23
CA GLY A 32 -4.58 7.70 0.07
C GLY A 32 -5.22 9.06 0.36
N ALA A 33 -5.93 9.16 1.48
CA ALA A 33 -6.58 10.40 1.91
C ALA A 33 -5.60 11.55 2.24
N LEU A 34 -4.34 11.23 2.56
CA LEU A 34 -3.30 12.23 2.90
C LEU A 34 -2.47 12.63 1.68
N VAL A 35 -2.15 11.68 0.81
CA VAL A 35 -1.29 11.93 -0.37
C VAL A 35 -1.91 12.93 -1.34
N HIS A 36 -3.25 13.01 -1.41
CA HIS A 36 -3.95 13.99 -2.25
C HIS A 36 -3.84 15.44 -1.77
N GLN A 37 -3.33 15.67 -0.56
CA GLN A 37 -3.16 17.00 0.01
C GLN A 37 -1.83 17.66 -0.39
N PHE A 38 -0.96 16.93 -1.11
CA PHE A 38 0.37 17.39 -1.52
C PHE A 38 0.57 17.17 -3.03
N PRO A 39 1.45 17.95 -3.69
CA PRO A 39 1.83 17.70 -5.07
C PRO A 39 2.35 16.27 -5.25
N ARG A 40 1.85 15.55 -6.25
CA ARG A 40 2.15 14.12 -6.43
C ARG A 40 3.64 13.90 -6.58
N GLU A 41 4.34 14.74 -7.32
CA GLU A 41 5.78 14.71 -7.57
C GLU A 41 6.63 14.77 -6.29
N ASN A 42 6.06 15.26 -5.18
CA ASN A 42 6.76 15.34 -3.89
C ASN A 42 6.65 14.05 -3.06
N ILE A 43 5.97 13.01 -3.55
CA ILE A 43 5.68 11.78 -2.80
C ILE A 43 6.16 10.56 -3.58
N ILE A 44 6.81 9.63 -2.88
CA ILE A 44 7.13 8.30 -3.37
C ILE A 44 6.23 7.31 -2.62
N LEU A 45 5.43 6.53 -3.34
CA LEU A 45 4.59 5.50 -2.73
C LEU A 45 5.16 4.11 -3.00
N SER A 46 5.21 3.28 -1.97
CA SER A 46 5.54 1.87 -2.04
C SER A 46 4.36 1.06 -1.48
N THR A 47 3.92 0.04 -2.20
CA THR A 47 2.98 -0.97 -1.68
C THR A 47 3.44 -2.37 -2.04
N LYS A 48 2.77 -3.38 -1.49
CA LYS A 48 3.22 -4.77 -1.60
C LYS A 48 2.17 -5.67 -2.24
N PHE A 49 2.64 -6.46 -3.19
CA PHE A 49 1.90 -7.62 -3.68
C PHE A 49 2.04 -8.76 -2.68
N THR A 50 0.92 -9.32 -2.24
CA THR A 50 0.92 -10.45 -1.30
C THR A 50 0.21 -11.66 -1.92
N PRO A 51 0.97 -12.63 -2.46
CA PRO A 51 0.40 -13.75 -3.22
C PRO A 51 -0.65 -14.56 -2.44
N GLN A 52 -0.53 -14.63 -1.11
CA GLN A 52 -1.45 -15.41 -0.26
C GLN A 52 -2.88 -14.87 -0.24
N ILE A 53 -3.09 -13.59 -0.53
CA ILE A 53 -4.42 -12.97 -0.60
C ILE A 53 -4.89 -12.73 -2.03
N ALA A 54 -4.11 -13.18 -3.02
CA ALA A 54 -4.51 -13.08 -4.41
C ALA A 54 -5.73 -13.95 -4.68
N ASP A 55 -6.66 -13.44 -5.48
CA ASP A 55 -7.79 -14.24 -5.97
C ASP A 55 -7.25 -15.36 -6.87
N LYS A 56 -7.44 -16.61 -6.43
CA LYS A 56 -6.96 -17.80 -7.14
C LYS A 56 -7.82 -18.13 -8.36
N GLN A 57 -9.01 -17.54 -8.47
CA GLN A 57 -9.92 -17.71 -9.59
C GLN A 57 -9.69 -16.67 -10.68
N SER A 58 -8.99 -15.57 -10.38
CA SER A 58 -8.66 -14.55 -11.36
C SER A 58 -7.69 -15.07 -12.42
N ALA A 59 -7.93 -14.68 -13.68
CA ALA A 59 -6.99 -14.90 -14.77
C ALA A 59 -5.78 -13.95 -14.72
N GLN A 60 -5.88 -12.84 -13.98
CA GLN A 60 -4.85 -11.80 -13.86
C GLN A 60 -4.71 -11.27 -12.42
N PRO A 61 -4.39 -12.13 -11.44
CA PRO A 61 -4.41 -11.77 -10.01
C PRO A 61 -3.46 -10.61 -9.65
N VAL A 62 -2.35 -10.45 -10.38
CA VAL A 62 -1.41 -9.34 -10.19
C VAL A 62 -2.04 -8.02 -10.64
N SER A 63 -2.70 -7.99 -11.80
CA SER A 63 -3.39 -6.81 -12.32
C SER A 63 -4.51 -6.38 -11.38
N ASP A 64 -5.35 -7.31 -10.95
CA ASP A 64 -6.48 -7.02 -10.07
C ASP A 64 -6.01 -6.43 -8.73
N MET A 65 -4.94 -6.99 -8.16
CA MET A 65 -4.37 -6.48 -6.90
C MET A 65 -3.72 -5.11 -7.07
N LEU A 66 -3.06 -4.86 -8.21
CA LEU A 66 -2.51 -3.55 -8.55
C LEU A 66 -3.65 -2.52 -8.64
N GLU A 67 -4.70 -2.80 -9.41
CA GLU A 67 -5.86 -1.92 -9.57
C GLU A 67 -6.54 -1.63 -8.23
N ALA A 68 -6.72 -2.65 -7.39
CA ALA A 68 -7.29 -2.48 -6.07
C ALA A 68 -6.42 -1.58 -5.18
N SER A 69 -5.09 -1.71 -5.25
CA SER A 69 -4.15 -0.88 -4.47
C SER A 69 -4.13 0.56 -4.99
N LEU A 70 -4.14 0.76 -6.31
CA LEU A 70 -4.29 2.08 -6.93
C LEU A 70 -5.60 2.76 -6.52
N GLY A 71 -6.71 2.01 -6.51
CA GLY A 71 -8.01 2.50 -6.08
C GLY A 71 -8.02 2.95 -4.63
N ARG A 72 -7.42 2.17 -3.72
CA ARG A 72 -7.33 2.54 -2.29
C ARG A 72 -6.40 3.74 -2.06
N LEU A 73 -5.29 3.84 -2.79
CA LEU A 73 -4.37 4.97 -2.70
C LEU A 73 -4.85 6.21 -3.49
N GLY A 74 -5.83 6.04 -4.38
CA GLY A 74 -6.35 7.09 -5.25
C GLY A 74 -5.32 7.65 -6.23
N VAL A 75 -4.42 6.81 -6.75
CA VAL A 75 -3.35 7.24 -7.69
C VAL A 75 -3.36 6.40 -8.97
N THR A 76 -2.61 6.83 -9.99
CA THR A 76 -2.45 6.11 -11.27
C THR A 76 -1.12 5.35 -11.35
N ASN A 77 -0.99 4.42 -12.31
CA ASN A 77 0.12 3.45 -12.41
C ASN A 77 1.55 4.00 -12.29
N GLY A 78 1.82 5.25 -12.70
CA GLY A 78 3.15 5.85 -12.60
C GLY A 78 3.61 6.17 -11.17
N ALA A 79 2.78 5.88 -10.17
CA ALA A 79 2.91 6.39 -8.83
C ALA A 79 3.41 5.39 -7.76
N ILE A 80 3.63 4.12 -8.08
CA ILE A 80 3.83 3.11 -7.03
C ILE A 80 5.01 2.19 -7.36
N VAL A 81 5.93 2.04 -6.40
CA VAL A 81 6.90 0.94 -6.38
C VAL A 81 6.22 -0.26 -5.74
N ILE A 82 6.15 -1.38 -6.46
CA ILE A 82 5.58 -2.63 -5.95
C ILE A 82 6.68 -3.65 -5.73
N HIS A 83 6.70 -4.21 -4.52
CA HIS A 83 7.52 -5.37 -4.17
C HIS A 83 6.66 -6.51 -3.60
N THR A 84 7.20 -7.73 -3.57
CA THR A 84 6.47 -8.89 -3.04
C THR A 84 6.65 -9.00 -1.52
N GLN A 85 5.54 -9.15 -0.80
CA GLN A 85 5.51 -9.51 0.62
C GLN A 85 4.92 -10.90 0.77
N ARG A 86 5.49 -11.72 1.65
CA ARG A 86 4.86 -12.97 2.07
C ARG A 86 4.51 -12.88 3.55
N LEU A 87 3.27 -13.23 3.86
CA LEU A 87 2.83 -13.41 5.24
C LEU A 87 3.61 -14.55 5.91
N LYS A 88 3.99 -14.36 7.16
CA LYS A 88 4.59 -15.39 8.02
C LYS A 88 3.52 -15.97 8.93
N SER A 89 3.62 -17.25 9.28
CA SER A 89 2.78 -17.82 10.33
C SER A 89 3.44 -17.67 11.70
N ASP A 90 2.67 -17.29 12.71
CA ASP A 90 3.07 -17.47 14.11
C ASP A 90 3.00 -18.96 14.52
N PRO A 91 3.53 -19.34 15.70
CA PRO A 91 3.42 -20.73 16.20
C PRO A 91 1.98 -21.23 16.40
N GLY A 92 1.00 -20.33 16.52
CA GLY A 92 -0.43 -20.64 16.61
C GLY A 92 -1.13 -20.78 15.26
N GLY A 93 -0.41 -20.58 14.14
CA GLY A 93 -0.93 -20.66 12.78
C GLY A 93 -1.54 -19.37 12.24
N ASN A 94 -1.49 -18.25 12.97
CA ASN A 94 -2.00 -16.97 12.49
C ASN A 94 -1.05 -16.36 11.47
N LEU A 95 -1.60 -15.78 10.42
CA LEU A 95 -0.82 -15.05 9.42
C LEU A 95 -0.53 -13.63 9.92
N LEU A 96 0.76 -13.29 9.94
CA LEU A 96 1.30 -11.98 10.31
C LEU A 96 1.83 -11.29 9.05
N SER A 97 1.50 -10.01 8.89
CA SER A 97 2.00 -9.14 7.82
C SER A 97 3.28 -8.40 8.22
#